data_AF-A0A5B5VS68-F1
#
_entry.id   AF-A0A5B5VS68-F1
#
_cell.length_a   1.000
_cell.length_b   1.000
_cell.length_c   1.000
_cell.angle_alpha   90.00
_cell.angle_beta   90.00
_cell.angle_gamma   90.00
#
_symmetry.space_group_name_H-M   'P 1'
#
loop_
_entity.id
_entity.type
_entity.pdbx_description
1 polymer ?
#
loop_
_entity_poly.entity_id
_entity_poly.type
_entity_poly.pdbx_seq_one_letter_code
_entity_poly.pdbx_strand_id
1 'polypeptide(L)'
;MNEEDPEFEKTLRAINHYYITQVGICTAALSKLRSAELSDKNIIIRAIMCDMPDCGVETEASADDCGVDLWADRAEYVNETSFNLYVTQAEENVLWNAGEKGRKPGRLAVPQQRITVRSDGMGTAPVIPLIYLTLLSAKLLAMAFPDGCTDAELSGYNDERTMAALTDRVMTVLEQLALRDGEEETRSPAS
;
A
#
# COMPACT_ATOMS: atom_id res chain seq x y z
N MET A 1 -16.78 9.81 -14.27
CA MET A 1 -17.02 10.36 -12.92
C MET A 1 -16.50 11.79 -12.98
N ASN A 2 -17.29 12.81 -12.59
CA ASN A 2 -16.87 14.21 -12.75
C ASN A 2 -15.81 14.54 -11.69
N GLU A 3 -14.63 14.97 -12.12
CA GLU A 3 -13.52 15.41 -11.26
C GLU A 3 -13.89 16.64 -10.39
N GLU A 4 -15.01 17.31 -10.67
CA GLU A 4 -15.52 18.44 -9.87
C GLU A 4 -16.58 18.04 -8.81
N ASP A 5 -16.80 16.74 -8.55
CA ASP A 5 -17.69 16.30 -7.48
C ASP A 5 -17.04 16.54 -6.10
N PRO A 6 -17.64 17.38 -5.22
CA PRO A 6 -17.12 17.63 -3.89
C PRO A 6 -16.93 16.36 -3.04
N GLU A 7 -17.73 15.33 -3.27
CA GLU A 7 -17.61 14.05 -2.57
C GLU A 7 -16.39 13.25 -3.05
N PHE A 8 -16.07 13.35 -4.34
CA PHE A 8 -14.89 12.72 -4.94
C PHE A 8 -13.59 13.36 -4.45
N GLU A 9 -13.50 14.69 -4.47
CA GLU A 9 -12.33 15.44 -3.96
C GLU A 9 -12.06 15.17 -2.49
N LYS A 10 -13.13 15.10 -1.70
CA LYS A 10 -13.06 14.76 -0.27
C LYS A 10 -12.52 13.35 -0.06
N THR A 11 -12.99 12.39 -0.85
CA THR A 11 -12.50 11.01 -0.81
C THR A 11 -11.03 10.93 -1.21
N LEU A 12 -10.63 11.61 -2.28
CA LEU A 12 -9.25 11.65 -2.75
C LEU A 12 -8.31 12.26 -1.70
N ARG A 13 -8.76 13.30 -0.98
CA ARG A 13 -8.02 13.87 0.15
C ARG A 13 -7.84 12.87 1.30
N ALA A 14 -8.88 12.14 1.66
CA ALA A 14 -8.80 11.10 2.69
C ALA A 14 -7.83 9.97 2.30
N ILE A 15 -7.85 9.53 1.03
CA ILE A 15 -6.91 8.54 0.50
C ILE A 15 -5.48 9.11 0.57
N ASN A 16 -5.26 10.37 0.17
CA ASN A 16 -3.94 11.02 0.22
C ASN A 16 -3.41 11.11 1.65
N HIS A 17 -4.25 11.56 2.58
CA HIS A 17 -3.91 11.64 3.98
C HIS A 17 -3.50 10.27 4.54
N TYR A 18 -4.29 9.23 4.24
CA TYR A 18 -4.01 7.89 4.75
C TYR A 18 -2.78 7.27 4.08
N TYR A 19 -2.55 7.51 2.78
CA TYR A 19 -1.33 7.11 2.09
C TYR A 19 -0.08 7.72 2.72
N ILE A 20 -0.07 9.05 2.93
CA ILE A 20 1.01 9.77 3.61
C ILE A 20 1.26 9.17 5.00
N THR A 21 0.19 8.88 5.73
CA THR A 21 0.26 8.24 7.05
C THR A 21 0.94 6.88 6.99
N GLN A 22 0.56 6.03 6.03
CA GLN A 22 1.16 4.69 5.89
C GLN A 22 2.65 4.77 5.49
N VAL A 23 3.03 5.67 4.59
CA VAL A 23 4.45 5.92 4.28
C VAL A 23 5.19 6.40 5.53
N GLY A 24 4.60 7.31 6.30
CA GLY A 24 5.16 7.81 7.56
C GLY A 24 5.37 6.72 8.61
N ILE A 25 4.44 5.76 8.73
CA ILE A 25 4.60 4.60 9.61
C ILE A 25 5.77 3.74 9.16
N CYS A 26 5.89 3.45 7.85
CA CYS A 26 7.01 2.72 7.30
C CYS A 26 8.35 3.43 7.56
N THR A 27 8.45 4.73 7.28
CA THR A 27 9.69 5.50 7.48
C THR A 27 10.03 5.61 8.97
N ALA A 28 9.06 5.78 9.86
CA ALA A 28 9.27 5.77 11.31
C ALA A 28 9.80 4.42 11.79
N ALA A 29 9.19 3.30 11.39
CA ALA A 29 9.66 1.97 11.71
C ALA A 29 11.09 1.72 11.18
N LEU A 30 11.34 2.08 9.91
CA LEU A 30 12.64 1.93 9.27
C LEU A 30 13.70 2.88 9.82
N SER A 31 13.34 4.05 10.35
CA SER A 31 14.30 4.95 11.01
C SER A 31 14.99 4.26 12.20
N LYS A 32 14.26 3.36 12.87
CA LYS A 32 14.73 2.53 13.97
C LYS A 32 15.46 1.28 13.49
N LEU A 33 14.90 0.57 12.51
CA LEU A 33 15.48 -0.67 11.98
C LEU A 33 16.70 -0.44 11.08
N ARG A 34 16.79 0.74 10.45
CA ARG A 34 17.67 1.11 9.32
C ARG A 34 17.40 0.31 8.04
N SER A 35 17.30 -1.01 8.14
CA SER A 35 16.92 -1.93 7.09
C SER A 35 16.13 -3.10 7.68
N ALA A 36 15.22 -3.66 6.90
CA ALA A 36 14.41 -4.82 7.27
C ALA A 36 14.47 -5.88 6.18
N GLU A 37 14.92 -7.09 6.51
CA GLU A 37 14.80 -8.26 5.63
C GLU A 37 13.35 -8.75 5.67
N LEU A 38 12.72 -8.88 4.49
CA LEU A 38 11.30 -9.19 4.32
C LEU A 38 11.07 -10.49 3.53
N SER A 39 12.14 -11.10 3.01
CA SER A 39 12.07 -12.24 2.11
C SER A 39 11.31 -13.44 2.69
N ASP A 40 11.39 -13.66 4.00
CA ASP A 40 10.70 -14.71 4.76
C ASP A 40 9.33 -14.25 5.31
N LYS A 41 9.02 -12.96 5.27
CA LYS A 41 7.79 -12.36 5.82
C LYS A 41 6.56 -12.48 4.92
N ASN A 42 6.76 -13.06 3.74
CA ASN A 42 5.71 -13.42 2.78
C ASN A 42 4.79 -12.24 2.43
N ILE A 43 5.39 -11.09 2.19
CA ILE A 43 4.70 -9.86 1.79
C ILE A 43 4.70 -9.77 0.27
N ILE A 44 3.49 -9.71 -0.30
CA ILE A 44 3.30 -9.32 -1.69
C ILE A 44 2.80 -7.89 -1.70
N ILE A 45 3.34 -7.11 -2.63
CA ILE A 45 2.81 -5.80 -3.00
C ILE A 45 2.42 -5.82 -4.47
N ARG A 46 1.39 -5.06 -4.83
CA ARG A 46 1.17 -4.67 -6.22
C ARG A 46 1.80 -3.30 -6.45
N ALA A 47 2.53 -3.14 -7.55
CA ALA A 47 2.97 -1.85 -8.02
C ALA A 47 2.23 -1.52 -9.33
N ILE A 48 1.55 -0.38 -9.36
CA ILE A 48 0.92 0.16 -10.56
C ILE A 48 1.98 0.97 -11.30
N MET A 49 2.34 0.53 -12.50
CA MET A 49 3.44 1.09 -13.28
C MET A 49 3.04 2.28 -14.19
N CYS A 50 1.79 2.71 -14.09
CA CYS A 50 1.21 3.80 -14.86
C CYS A 50 0.97 4.99 -13.92
N ASP A 51 1.27 6.21 -14.38
CA ASP A 51 0.88 7.43 -13.67
C ASP A 51 -0.65 7.45 -13.54
N MET A 52 -1.17 8.02 -12.45
CA MET A 52 -2.58 8.08 -12.01
C MET A 52 -3.57 7.29 -12.92
N PRO A 53 -4.04 6.10 -12.53
CA PRO A 53 -4.97 5.36 -13.38
C PRO A 53 -6.26 6.16 -13.53
N ASP A 54 -6.63 6.49 -14.76
CA ASP A 54 -7.87 7.21 -15.05
C ASP A 54 -9.06 6.43 -14.48
N CYS A 55 -9.69 6.97 -13.44
CA CYS A 55 -10.90 6.42 -12.82
C CYS A 55 -12.15 6.64 -13.69
N GLY A 56 -11.99 7.05 -14.96
CA GLY A 56 -13.09 7.35 -15.85
C GLY A 56 -12.68 7.59 -17.31
N VAL A 57 -13.10 6.63 -18.15
CA VAL A 57 -13.38 6.75 -19.60
C VAL A 57 -12.15 6.71 -20.53
N GLU A 58 -12.04 5.57 -21.23
CA GLU A 58 -11.30 5.35 -22.50
C GLU A 58 -9.77 5.16 -22.47
N THR A 59 -9.27 4.22 -21.65
CA THR A 59 -8.03 3.48 -21.99
C THR A 59 -8.30 1.98 -22.07
N GLU A 60 -7.74 1.31 -23.08
CA GLU A 60 -7.86 -0.15 -23.29
C GLU A 60 -7.19 -0.99 -22.17
N ALA A 61 -6.36 -0.37 -21.32
CA ALA A 61 -5.73 -0.98 -20.17
C ALA A 61 -6.31 -0.40 -18.87
N SER A 62 -6.86 -1.26 -18.03
CA SER A 62 -7.29 -0.96 -16.66
C SER A 62 -6.09 -0.87 -15.70
N ALA A 63 -6.28 -0.32 -14.50
CA ALA A 63 -5.24 -0.31 -13.46
C ALA A 63 -4.74 -1.74 -13.12
N ASP A 64 -5.58 -2.75 -13.33
CA ASP A 64 -5.22 -4.16 -13.17
C ASP A 64 -4.26 -4.65 -14.26
N ASP A 65 -4.36 -4.10 -15.48
CA ASP A 65 -3.45 -4.43 -16.60
C ASP A 65 -2.07 -3.77 -16.45
N CYS A 66 -1.99 -2.65 -15.72
CA CYS A 66 -0.73 -1.98 -15.35
C CYS A 66 -0.09 -2.51 -14.05
N GLY A 67 -0.76 -3.43 -13.35
CA GLY A 67 -0.36 -3.91 -12.03
C GLY A 67 0.63 -5.07 -12.10
N VAL A 68 1.78 -4.93 -11.43
CA VAL A 68 2.75 -6.03 -11.27
C VAL A 68 2.76 -6.47 -9.81
N ASP A 69 2.53 -7.76 -9.58
CA ASP A 69 2.64 -8.37 -8.26
C ASP A 69 4.11 -8.72 -7.97
N LEU A 70 4.58 -8.28 -6.82
CA LEU A 70 5.98 -8.31 -6.43
C LEU A 70 6.10 -8.80 -4.99
N TRP A 71 7.05 -9.68 -4.74
CA TRP A 71 7.50 -10.01 -3.39
C TRP A 71 8.35 -8.88 -2.82
N ALA A 72 8.06 -8.45 -1.61
CA ALA A 72 8.97 -7.59 -0.86
C ALA A 72 10.12 -8.42 -0.27
N ASP A 73 11.35 -8.03 -0.60
CA ASP A 73 12.55 -8.74 -0.19
C ASP A 73 13.26 -8.04 0.96
N ARG A 74 13.34 -6.71 0.87
CA ARG A 74 14.00 -5.86 1.85
C ARG A 74 13.47 -4.44 1.78
N ALA A 75 13.41 -3.74 2.90
CA ALA A 75 13.13 -2.32 2.95
C ALA A 75 14.26 -1.56 3.65
N GLU A 76 14.58 -0.37 3.17
CA GLU A 76 15.71 0.44 3.65
C GLU A 76 15.28 1.89 3.87
N TYR A 77 15.62 2.43 5.05
CA TYR A 77 15.35 3.82 5.38
C TYR A 77 16.14 4.77 4.49
N VAL A 78 15.47 5.80 3.96
CA VAL A 78 16.13 6.89 3.24
C VAL A 78 16.03 8.18 4.05
N ASN A 79 14.80 8.63 4.33
CA ASN A 79 14.51 9.82 5.13
C ASN A 79 13.07 9.77 5.69
N GLU A 80 12.64 10.85 6.34
CA GLU A 80 11.33 10.92 7.01
C GLU A 80 10.14 10.77 6.03
N THR A 81 10.33 11.08 4.75
CA THR A 81 9.28 11.08 3.72
C THR A 81 9.43 9.98 2.68
N SER A 82 10.46 9.13 2.78
CA SER A 82 10.70 8.07 1.79
C SER A 82 11.54 6.89 2.31
N PHE A 83 11.34 5.74 1.68
CA PHE A 83 12.14 4.54 1.88
C PHE A 83 12.32 3.78 0.56
N ASN A 84 13.36 2.94 0.49
CA ASN A 84 13.55 2.04 -0.64
C ASN A 84 12.96 0.67 -0.32
N LEU A 85 12.24 0.10 -1.28
CA LEU A 85 11.71 -1.25 -1.24
C LEU A 85 12.37 -2.05 -2.36
N TYR A 86 13.07 -3.11 -1.97
CA TYR A 86 13.68 -4.07 -2.87
C TYR A 86 12.72 -5.24 -3.08
N VAL A 87 12.49 -5.59 -4.33
CA VAL A 87 11.41 -6.49 -4.72
C VAL A 87 11.79 -7.46 -5.82
N THR A 88 11.15 -8.62 -5.84
CA THR A 88 11.27 -9.63 -6.90
C THR A 88 9.89 -9.94 -7.46
N GLN A 89 9.78 -10.15 -8.77
CA GLN A 89 8.48 -10.43 -9.38
C GLN A 89 7.86 -11.74 -8.86
N ALA A 90 6.58 -11.70 -8.52
CA ALA A 90 5.79 -12.86 -8.18
C ALA A 90 5.25 -13.55 -9.45
N GLU A 91 4.87 -14.82 -9.34
CA GLU A 91 4.07 -15.46 -10.38
C GLU A 91 2.79 -14.65 -10.65
N GLU A 92 2.45 -14.49 -11.93
CA GLU A 92 1.32 -13.66 -12.37
C GLU A 92 -0.02 -14.18 -11.85
N ASN A 93 -0.90 -13.24 -11.52
CA ASN A 93 -2.33 -13.46 -11.27
C ASN A 93 -2.70 -14.38 -10.10
N VAL A 94 -1.77 -14.82 -9.25
CA VAL A 94 -2.09 -15.82 -8.22
C VAL A 94 -2.89 -15.25 -7.03
N LEU A 95 -2.70 -13.98 -6.64
CA LEU A 95 -3.45 -13.36 -5.52
C LEU A 95 -4.93 -13.12 -5.86
N TRP A 96 -5.25 -12.96 -7.14
CA TRP A 96 -6.58 -12.66 -7.67
C TRP A 96 -7.17 -13.80 -8.52
N ASN A 97 -6.50 -14.97 -8.58
CA ASN A 97 -7.02 -16.11 -9.32
C ASN A 97 -8.15 -16.80 -8.53
N ALA A 98 -9.39 -16.59 -8.97
CA ALA A 98 -10.56 -17.27 -8.41
C ALA A 98 -10.47 -18.81 -8.44
N GLY A 99 -9.62 -19.37 -9.33
CA GLY A 99 -9.41 -20.81 -9.48
C GLY A 99 -8.49 -21.44 -8.43
N GLU A 100 -7.57 -20.67 -7.84
CA GLU A 100 -6.52 -21.21 -6.95
C GLU A 100 -6.55 -20.68 -5.51
N LYS A 101 -7.58 -19.88 -5.16
CA LYS A 101 -8.05 -19.52 -3.81
C LYS A 101 -7.00 -19.62 -2.70
N GLY A 102 -6.15 -18.60 -2.59
CA GLY A 102 -5.21 -18.46 -1.48
C GLY A 102 -3.92 -19.28 -1.62
N ARG A 103 -3.64 -19.85 -2.80
CA ARG A 103 -2.30 -20.34 -3.11
C ARG A 103 -1.28 -19.21 -2.94
N LYS A 104 -0.16 -19.53 -2.30
CA LYS A 104 0.99 -18.63 -2.22
C LYS A 104 1.70 -18.60 -3.58
N PRO A 105 1.93 -17.43 -4.19
CA PRO A 105 2.63 -17.31 -5.47
C PRO A 105 4.10 -17.75 -5.36
N GLY A 106 4.68 -18.20 -6.46
CA GLY A 106 6.12 -18.39 -6.58
C GLY A 106 6.86 -17.06 -6.73
N ARG A 107 8.19 -17.12 -6.57
CA ARG A 107 9.13 -16.03 -6.90
C ARG A 107 9.71 -16.33 -8.28
N LEU A 108 9.61 -15.39 -9.22
CA LEU A 108 10.23 -15.54 -10.54
C LEU A 108 11.74 -15.29 -10.46
N ALA A 109 12.52 -15.98 -11.29
CA ALA A 109 13.98 -15.86 -11.35
C ALA A 109 14.44 -14.59 -12.11
N VAL A 110 13.88 -13.44 -11.74
CA VAL A 110 14.23 -12.12 -12.31
C VAL A 110 15.15 -11.33 -11.37
N PRO A 111 15.94 -10.37 -11.87
CA PRO A 111 16.74 -9.51 -11.00
C PRO A 111 15.85 -8.73 -10.02
N GLN A 112 16.35 -8.59 -8.79
CA GLN A 112 15.71 -7.74 -7.79
C GLN A 112 15.64 -6.29 -8.30
N GLN A 113 14.47 -5.69 -8.18
CA GLN A 113 14.18 -4.31 -8.54
C GLN A 113 14.13 -3.43 -7.28
N ARG A 114 14.28 -2.11 -7.46
CA ARG A 114 14.18 -1.13 -6.37
C ARG A 114 13.09 -0.13 -6.68
N ILE A 115 12.13 -0.01 -5.79
CA ILE A 115 11.10 1.02 -5.78
C ILE A 115 11.43 2.02 -4.67
N THR A 116 11.43 3.32 -4.96
CA THR A 116 11.49 4.35 -3.91
C THR A 116 10.07 4.78 -3.60
N VAL A 117 9.59 4.43 -2.41
CA VAL A 117 8.25 4.78 -1.93
C VAL A 117 8.33 6.13 -1.25
N ARG A 118 7.47 7.06 -1.64
CA ARG A 118 7.49 8.46 -1.19
C ARG A 118 6.11 8.87 -0.72
N SER A 119 6.04 9.74 0.29
CA SER A 119 4.75 10.24 0.80
C SER A 119 3.98 11.08 -0.22
N ASP A 120 4.68 11.71 -1.17
CA ASP A 120 4.10 12.47 -2.29
C ASP A 120 3.89 11.60 -3.56
N GLY A 121 4.06 10.28 -3.45
CA GLY A 121 4.13 9.37 -4.61
C GLY A 121 2.81 8.85 -5.15
N MET A 122 1.64 9.18 -4.59
CA MET A 122 0.37 8.58 -5.03
C MET A 122 0.03 8.88 -6.51
N GLY A 123 0.46 10.02 -7.04
CA GLY A 123 0.18 10.42 -8.42
C GLY A 123 1.24 9.98 -9.44
N THR A 124 2.30 9.28 -9.03
CA THR A 124 3.45 9.01 -9.90
C THR A 124 3.86 7.55 -9.83
N ALA A 125 4.00 6.91 -10.99
CA ALA A 125 4.45 5.54 -11.08
C ALA A 125 5.89 5.37 -10.56
N PRO A 126 6.20 4.26 -9.88
CA PRO A 126 5.28 3.19 -9.49
C PRO A 126 4.47 3.53 -8.23
N VAL A 127 3.15 3.34 -8.30
CA VAL A 127 2.24 3.54 -7.15
C VAL A 127 1.99 2.21 -6.44
N ILE A 128 2.24 2.16 -5.14
CA ILE A 128 1.84 1.01 -4.30
C ILE A 128 0.44 1.30 -3.74
N PRO A 129 -0.60 0.50 -4.05
CA PRO A 129 -1.93 0.74 -3.52
C PRO A 129 -1.95 0.68 -1.99
N LEU A 130 -2.80 1.52 -1.40
CA LEU A 130 -2.91 1.75 0.03
C LEU A 130 -3.09 0.47 0.85
N ILE A 131 -3.79 -0.52 0.31
CA ILE A 131 -4.02 -1.80 0.95
C ILE A 131 -2.72 -2.57 1.21
N TYR A 132 -1.82 -2.60 0.22
CA TYR A 132 -0.53 -3.26 0.33
C TYR A 132 0.43 -2.48 1.23
N LEU A 133 0.38 -1.15 1.14
CA LEU A 133 1.17 -0.29 2.00
C LEU A 133 0.77 -0.42 3.47
N THR A 134 -0.52 -0.59 3.75
CA THR A 134 -1.06 -0.86 5.10
C THR A 134 -0.56 -2.19 5.67
N LEU A 135 -0.46 -3.24 4.85
CA LEU A 135 0.14 -4.51 5.30
C LEU A 135 1.63 -4.39 5.57
N LEU A 136 2.35 -3.72 4.66
CA LEU A 136 3.79 -3.51 4.80
C LEU A 136 4.10 -2.70 6.06
N SER A 137 3.36 -1.61 6.30
CA SER A 137 3.54 -0.76 7.47
C SER A 137 3.26 -1.52 8.77
N ALA A 138 2.21 -2.34 8.82
CA ALA A 138 1.87 -3.15 9.98
C ALA A 138 2.99 -4.15 10.32
N LYS A 139 3.53 -4.86 9.32
CA LYS A 139 4.65 -5.80 9.55
C LYS A 139 5.93 -5.08 9.94
N LEU A 140 6.28 -3.97 9.28
CA LEU A 140 7.45 -3.17 9.65
C LEU A 140 7.34 -2.59 11.06
N LEU A 141 6.14 -2.12 11.44
CA LEU A 141 5.88 -1.61 12.78
C LEU A 141 6.04 -2.70 13.83
N ALA A 142 5.47 -3.89 13.61
CA ALA A 142 5.63 -5.05 14.49
C ALA A 142 7.10 -5.49 14.61
N MET A 143 7.88 -5.40 13.53
CA MET A 143 9.32 -5.65 13.57
C MET A 143 10.09 -4.58 14.36
N ALA A 144 9.73 -3.31 14.20
CA ALA A 144 10.37 -2.18 14.90
C ALA A 144 10.01 -2.12 16.39
N PHE A 145 8.84 -2.64 16.76
CA PHE A 145 8.31 -2.68 18.11
C PHE A 145 7.72 -4.06 18.40
N PRO A 146 8.56 -5.06 18.72
CA PRO A 146 8.09 -6.41 19.01
C PRO A 146 7.17 -6.40 20.24
N ASP A 147 5.87 -6.60 20.02
CA ASP A 147 4.79 -6.52 21.01
C ASP A 147 4.30 -7.90 21.46
N GLY A 148 5.15 -8.92 21.30
CA GLY A 148 4.81 -10.32 21.54
C GLY A 148 4.40 -11.08 20.26
N CYS A 149 4.30 -10.39 19.12
CA CYS A 149 4.15 -11.04 17.82
C CYS A 149 5.32 -11.99 17.54
N THR A 150 4.99 -13.24 17.19
CA THR A 150 5.96 -14.30 16.90
C THR A 150 6.49 -14.18 15.47
N ASP A 151 7.69 -14.70 15.23
CA ASP A 151 8.24 -14.80 13.87
C ASP A 151 7.32 -15.59 12.92
N ALA A 152 6.58 -16.57 13.43
CA ALA A 152 5.61 -17.35 12.67
C ALA A 152 4.43 -16.49 12.20
N GLU A 153 3.90 -15.63 13.07
CA GLU A 153 2.83 -14.67 12.73
C GLU A 153 3.32 -13.64 11.71
N LEU A 154 4.54 -13.12 11.88
CA LEU A 154 5.16 -12.21 10.92
C LEU A 154 5.46 -12.87 9.57
N SER A 155 5.66 -14.18 9.55
CA SER A 155 5.90 -14.96 8.33
C SER A 155 4.60 -15.49 7.70
N GLY A 156 3.44 -15.19 8.26
CA GLY A 156 2.15 -15.51 7.66
C GLY A 156 1.97 -14.83 6.30
N TYR A 157 1.51 -15.62 5.32
CA TYR A 157 1.10 -15.13 4.01
C TYR A 157 -0.32 -14.58 4.09
N ASN A 158 -0.51 -13.32 3.70
CA ASN A 158 -1.82 -12.68 3.65
C ASN A 158 -2.45 -12.97 2.28
N ASP A 159 -3.41 -13.90 2.27
CA ASP A 159 -4.12 -14.29 1.05
C ASP A 159 -5.24 -13.30 0.68
N GLU A 160 -5.95 -13.58 -0.41
CA GLU A 160 -7.08 -12.79 -0.90
C GLU A 160 -8.13 -12.49 0.20
N ARG A 161 -8.38 -13.42 1.13
CA ARG A 161 -9.37 -13.19 2.20
C ARG A 161 -8.88 -12.17 3.20
N THR A 162 -7.61 -12.25 3.57
CA THR A 162 -6.99 -11.22 4.43
C THR A 162 -6.99 -9.87 3.74
N MET A 163 -6.68 -9.84 2.44
CA MET A 163 -6.74 -8.61 1.64
C MET A 163 -8.15 -8.03 1.60
N ALA A 164 -9.17 -8.84 1.32
CA ALA A 164 -10.57 -8.41 1.30
C ALA A 164 -11.03 -7.87 2.66
N ALA A 165 -10.72 -8.56 3.76
CA ALA A 165 -11.05 -8.08 5.10
C ALA A 165 -10.32 -6.78 5.46
N LEU A 166 -9.12 -6.58 4.96
CA LEU A 166 -8.39 -5.33 5.13
C LEU A 166 -8.98 -4.21 4.27
N THR A 167 -9.49 -4.51 3.07
CA THR A 167 -10.18 -3.53 2.22
C THR A 167 -11.36 -2.91 2.95
N ASP A 168 -12.20 -3.72 3.59
CA ASP A 168 -13.35 -3.22 4.38
C ASP A 168 -12.90 -2.29 5.52
N ARG A 169 -11.79 -2.63 6.19
CA ARG A 169 -11.21 -1.81 7.27
C ARG A 169 -10.66 -0.49 6.74
N VAL A 170 -9.93 -0.52 5.63
CA VAL A 170 -9.39 0.67 4.98
C VAL A 170 -10.53 1.58 4.55
N MET A 171 -11.58 1.04 3.93
CA MET A 171 -12.76 1.81 3.53
C MET A 171 -13.42 2.49 4.74
N THR A 172 -13.62 1.76 5.83
CA THR A 172 -14.17 2.31 7.08
C THR A 172 -13.34 3.46 7.63
N VAL A 173 -12.00 3.35 7.60
CA VAL A 173 -11.10 4.42 8.08
C VAL A 173 -11.14 5.62 7.15
N LEU A 174 -11.18 5.41 5.83
CA LEU A 174 -11.29 6.48 4.84
C LEU A 174 -12.60 7.26 5.01
N GLU A 175 -13.72 6.58 5.24
CA GLU A 175 -15.01 7.21 5.54
C GLU A 175 -14.94 8.08 6.80
N GLN A 176 -14.29 7.60 7.87
CA GLN A 176 -14.12 8.36 9.11
C GLN A 176 -13.24 9.61 8.92
N LEU A 177 -12.15 9.48 8.14
CA LEU A 177 -11.28 10.62 7.82
C LEU A 177 -12.01 11.65 6.96
N ALA A 178 -12.73 11.20 5.94
CA ALA A 178 -13.58 12.07 5.13
C ALA A 178 -14.59 12.82 6.03
N LEU A 179 -15.31 12.13 6.93
CA LEU A 179 -16.26 12.80 7.84
C LEU A 179 -15.60 13.90 8.68
N ARG A 180 -14.41 13.64 9.24
CA ARG A 180 -13.67 14.61 10.07
C ARG A 180 -13.25 15.87 9.32
N ASP A 181 -12.78 15.73 8.08
CA ASP A 181 -12.40 16.88 7.25
C ASP A 181 -13.61 17.77 6.93
N GLY A 182 -14.81 17.18 6.79
CA GLY A 182 -16.05 17.96 6.62
C GLY A 182 -16.46 18.75 7.86
N GLU A 183 -16.13 18.26 9.07
CA GLU A 183 -16.39 18.97 10.32
C GLU A 183 -15.40 20.13 10.55
N GLU A 184 -14.12 19.97 10.19
CA GLU A 184 -13.12 21.05 10.26
C GLU A 184 -13.44 22.23 9.32
N GLU A 185 -13.93 21.97 8.10
CA GLU A 185 -14.39 23.05 7.19
C GLU A 185 -15.57 23.85 7.76
N THR A 186 -16.51 23.19 8.46
CA THR A 186 -17.62 23.89 9.14
C THR A 186 -17.23 24.66 10.41
N ARG A 187 -16.00 24.46 10.91
CA ARG A 187 -15.48 25.13 12.11
C ARG A 187 -14.58 26.34 11.81
N SER A 188 -14.40 26.72 10.55
CA SER A 188 -13.73 27.98 10.21
C SER A 188 -14.51 29.15 10.81
N PRO A 189 -13.91 30.00 11.67
CA PRO A 189 -14.63 31.08 12.31
C PRO A 189 -14.93 32.17 11.28
N ALA A 190 -16.20 32.58 11.20
CA ALA A 190 -16.54 33.86 10.59
C ALA A 190 -15.76 34.97 11.33
N SER A 191 -14.82 35.59 10.63
CA SER A 191 -14.23 36.88 11.01
C SER A 191 -15.02 38.01 10.38
#